data_AF-I3N710-F1
#
_entry.id   AF-I3N710-F1
#
_cell.length_a   1.000
_cell.length_b   1.000
_cell.length_c   1.000
_cell.angle_alpha   90.00
_cell.angle_beta   90.00
_cell.angle_gamma   90.00
#
_symmetry.space_group_name_H-M   'P 1'
#
loop_
_entity.id
_entity.type
_entity.pdbx_description
1 polymer ?
#
loop_
_entity_poly.entity_id
_entity_poly.type
_entity_poly.pdbx_seq_one_letter_code
_entity_poly.pdbx_strand_id
1 'polypeptide(L)'
;MSSKVSRDTLYEAVREVLHGNQRKRRKFLETVELQISLKNYDPQKDKRFSGTVRLKSTPRPKFSVCVLGDQQHCDEAKAVDIPHMDIEALKKLNKNKKLVKKLVLCLAVAVGHVKMTDDELVYNIHLAVNFLVSLLKKNWQNVRALYIKSTMGKPQRLY
;
A
#
# COMPACT_ATOMS: atom_id res chain seq x y z
N MET A 1 22.70 -0.75 0.62
CA MET A 1 22.15 -1.72 1.60
C MET A 1 21.53 -2.87 0.81
N SER A 2 22.02 -4.10 0.99
CA SER A 2 21.49 -5.26 0.28
C SER A 2 20.08 -5.57 0.79
N SER A 3 19.13 -5.69 -0.14
CA SER A 3 17.77 -6.20 0.14
C SER A 3 17.90 -7.61 0.72
N LYS A 4 17.29 -7.87 1.88
CA LYS A 4 17.23 -9.24 2.44
C LYS A 4 16.35 -10.18 1.61
N VAL A 5 15.50 -9.62 0.74
CA VAL A 5 14.66 -10.38 -0.17
C VAL A 5 15.46 -10.59 -1.46
N SER A 6 15.63 -11.85 -1.84
CA SER A 6 16.34 -12.21 -3.08
C SER A 6 15.51 -11.83 -4.31
N ARG A 7 16.18 -11.55 -5.43
CA ARG A 7 15.48 -11.27 -6.70
C ARG A 7 14.73 -12.51 -7.18
N ASP A 8 15.31 -13.69 -7.02
CA ASP A 8 14.72 -14.95 -7.49
C ASP A 8 13.40 -15.24 -6.76
N THR A 9 13.37 -15.08 -5.44
CA THR A 9 12.13 -15.21 -4.65
C THR A 9 11.05 -14.20 -5.04
N LEU A 10 11.44 -12.99 -5.50
CA LEU A 10 10.48 -12.01 -6.00
C LEU A 10 9.89 -12.45 -7.33
N TYR A 11 10.71 -12.92 -8.27
CA TYR A 11 10.24 -13.42 -9.56
C TYR A 11 9.31 -14.62 -9.40
N GLU A 12 9.66 -15.58 -8.55
CA GLU A 12 8.83 -16.75 -8.28
C GLU A 12 7.47 -16.34 -7.69
N ALA A 13 7.47 -15.49 -6.66
CA ALA A 13 6.23 -15.04 -6.03
C ALA A 13 5.35 -14.21 -6.98
N VAL A 14 5.93 -13.34 -7.82
CA VAL A 14 5.18 -12.57 -8.81
C VAL A 14 4.55 -13.50 -9.84
N ARG A 15 5.31 -14.47 -10.35
CA ARG A 15 4.80 -15.48 -11.30
C ARG A 15 3.67 -16.30 -10.71
N GLU A 16 3.77 -16.72 -9.45
CA GLU A 16 2.69 -17.45 -8.78
C GLU A 16 1.43 -16.60 -8.63
N VAL A 17 1.55 -15.32 -8.29
CA VAL A 17 0.42 -14.40 -8.19
C VAL A 17 -0.27 -14.22 -9.55
N LEU A 18 0.51 -14.06 -10.63
CA LEU A 18 -0.01 -13.93 -12.00
C LEU A 18 -0.65 -15.23 -12.49
N HIS A 19 -0.03 -16.39 -12.26
CA HIS A 19 -0.59 -17.71 -12.58
C HIS A 19 -1.89 -17.98 -11.80
N GLY A 20 -1.92 -17.62 -10.51
CA GLY A 20 -3.11 -17.74 -9.67
C GLY A 20 -4.29 -16.96 -10.23
N ASN A 21 -4.04 -15.78 -10.83
CA ASN A 21 -5.06 -15.01 -11.50
C ASN A 21 -5.57 -15.73 -12.77
N GLN A 22 -4.68 -16.26 -13.60
CA GLN A 22 -5.07 -16.97 -14.83
C GLN A 22 -6.02 -18.15 -14.55
N ARG A 23 -5.81 -18.87 -13.43
CA ARG A 23 -6.67 -20.00 -13.03
C ARG A 23 -8.12 -19.58 -12.70
N LYS A 24 -8.34 -18.36 -12.18
CA LYS A 24 -9.66 -17.83 -11.85
C LYS A 24 -9.79 -16.38 -12.32
N ARG A 25 -9.76 -16.20 -13.64
CA ARG A 25 -9.81 -14.88 -14.27
C ARG A 25 -11.09 -14.14 -13.90
N ARG A 26 -10.95 -12.90 -13.43
CA ARG A 26 -12.06 -12.03 -13.03
C ARG A 26 -12.40 -11.03 -14.13
N LYS A 27 -13.61 -10.44 -14.05
CA LYS A 27 -14.12 -9.43 -15.00
C LYS A 27 -13.55 -8.01 -14.75
N PHE A 28 -12.60 -7.85 -13.83
CA PHE A 28 -11.98 -6.58 -13.50
C PHE A 28 -10.46 -6.73 -13.39
N LEU A 29 -9.75 -5.60 -13.49
CA LEU A 29 -8.30 -5.55 -13.36
C LEU A 29 -7.90 -5.63 -11.88
N GLU A 30 -7.28 -6.74 -11.47
CA GLU A 30 -6.83 -6.89 -10.08
C GLU A 30 -5.59 -6.04 -9.79
N THR A 31 -5.58 -5.45 -8.59
CA THR A 31 -4.42 -4.74 -8.05
C THR A 31 -3.52 -5.75 -7.32
N VAL A 32 -2.21 -5.61 -7.49
CA VAL A 32 -1.19 -6.32 -6.72
C VAL A 32 -0.80 -5.44 -5.54
N GLU A 33 -0.96 -5.98 -4.34
CA GLU A 33 -0.70 -5.32 -3.07
C GLU A 33 0.49 -5.97 -2.36
N LEU A 34 1.36 -5.13 -1.82
CA LEU A 34 2.40 -5.49 -0.89
C LEU A 34 1.89 -5.23 0.53
N GLN A 35 1.84 -6.27 1.35
CA GLN A 35 1.46 -6.18 2.75
C GLN A 35 2.68 -6.40 3.65
N ILE A 36 2.86 -5.51 4.63
CA ILE A 36 3.94 -5.57 5.61
C ILE A 36 3.33 -5.78 6.99
N SER A 37 3.84 -6.80 7.69
CA SER A 37 3.56 -7.01 9.11
C SER A 37 4.72 -6.48 9.93
N LEU A 38 4.46 -5.50 10.78
CA LEU A 38 5.45 -4.95 11.70
C LEU A 38 5.47 -5.74 13.01
N LYS A 39 6.63 -5.82 13.66
CA LYS A 39 6.80 -6.31 15.04
C LYS A 39 7.46 -5.24 15.88
N ASN A 40 7.15 -5.24 17.18
CA ASN A 40 7.78 -4.38 18.18
C ASN A 40 7.71 -2.88 17.83
N TYR A 41 6.64 -2.46 17.15
CA TYR A 41 6.38 -1.06 16.83
C TYR A 41 5.26 -0.54 17.72
N ASP A 42 5.55 0.50 18.51
CA ASP A 42 4.59 1.16 19.40
C ASP A 42 4.22 2.53 18.79
N PRO A 43 3.00 2.71 18.27
CA PRO A 43 2.57 3.96 17.61
C PRO A 43 2.57 5.20 18.51
N GLN A 44 2.64 5.03 19.83
CA GLN A 44 2.68 6.13 20.79
C GLN A 44 4.12 6.54 21.13
N LYS A 45 5.07 5.60 21.10
CA LYS A 45 6.47 5.83 21.48
C LYS A 45 7.38 6.02 20.27
N ASP A 46 7.07 5.36 19.16
CA ASP A 46 7.83 5.44 17.92
C ASP A 46 7.35 6.60 17.05
N LYS A 47 8.30 7.27 16.39
CA LYS A 47 8.00 8.36 15.45
C LYS A 47 7.16 7.81 14.29
N ARG A 48 6.02 8.45 14.02
CA ARG A 48 5.24 8.22 12.80
C ARG A 48 6.17 8.44 11.61
N PHE A 49 6.40 7.39 10.83
CA PHE A 49 7.13 7.51 9.59
C PHE A 49 6.16 7.89 8.47
N SER A 50 6.49 8.96 7.76
CA SER A 50 5.84 9.31 6.50
C SER A 50 6.93 9.49 5.45
N GLY A 51 6.62 9.03 4.24
CA GLY A 51 7.51 9.16 3.11
C GLY A 51 6.71 8.92 1.85
N THR A 52 6.97 9.72 0.83
CA THR A 52 6.37 9.56 -0.48
C THR A 52 7.42 8.99 -1.43
N VAL A 53 7.06 7.91 -2.12
CA VAL A 53 7.88 7.35 -3.21
C VAL A 53 7.02 7.27 -4.44
N ARG A 54 7.55 7.75 -5.57
CA ARG A 54 6.89 7.60 -6.87
C ARG A 54 7.36 6.29 -7.48
N LEU A 55 6.43 5.37 -7.67
CA LEU A 55 6.69 4.14 -8.43
C LEU A 55 6.82 4.49 -9.92
N LYS A 56 7.68 3.75 -10.64
CA LYS A 56 7.91 3.97 -12.08
C LYS A 56 6.67 3.60 -12.91
N SER A 57 6.05 2.47 -12.59
CA SER A 57 4.79 2.02 -13.20
C SER A 57 3.65 2.24 -12.21
N THR A 58 2.62 3.01 -12.59
CA THR A 58 1.53 3.39 -11.67
C THR A 58 0.48 2.27 -11.54
N PRO A 59 0.17 1.81 -10.30
CA PRO A 59 -0.79 0.71 -10.09
C PRO A 59 -2.21 1.06 -10.54
N ARG A 60 -2.62 2.32 -10.31
CA ARG A 60 -3.93 2.86 -10.66
C ARG A 60 -3.77 4.19 -11.39
N PRO A 61 -4.27 4.32 -12.63
CA PRO A 61 -4.15 5.55 -13.41
C PRO A 61 -5.07 6.68 -12.92
N LYS A 62 -6.17 6.38 -12.20
CA LYS A 62 -7.07 7.36 -11.60
C LYS A 62 -7.20 7.11 -10.11
N PHE A 63 -6.67 8.03 -9.29
CA PHE A 63 -6.97 8.10 -7.86
C PHE A 63 -8.09 9.12 -7.65
N SER A 64 -9.16 8.73 -6.96
CA SER A 64 -10.16 9.67 -6.49
C SER A 64 -9.59 10.39 -5.26
N VAL A 65 -9.33 11.69 -5.39
CA VAL A 65 -8.87 12.54 -4.29
C VAL A 65 -10.07 13.24 -3.67
N CYS A 66 -10.11 13.33 -2.35
CA CYS A 66 -11.13 14.08 -1.61
C CYS A 66 -10.44 15.18 -0.81
N VAL A 67 -10.96 16.41 -0.91
CA VAL A 67 -10.43 17.57 -0.18
C VAL A 67 -11.11 17.64 1.18
N LEU A 68 -10.30 17.73 2.23
CA LEU A 68 -10.76 17.94 3.60
C LEU A 68 -10.26 19.32 4.00
N GLY A 69 -11.16 20.27 4.23
CA GLY A 69 -10.76 21.64 4.51
C GLY A 69 -11.89 22.51 5.02
N ASP A 70 -11.55 23.76 5.30
CA ASP A 70 -12.51 24.80 5.65
C ASP A 70 -13.39 25.18 4.46
N GLN A 71 -14.39 26.04 4.73
CA GLN A 71 -15.40 26.43 3.74
C GLN A 71 -14.79 26.93 2.42
N GLN A 72 -13.71 27.73 2.47
CA GLN A 72 -13.00 28.19 1.28
C GLN A 72 -12.45 27.05 0.42
N HIS A 73 -11.84 26.02 1.02
CA HIS A 73 -11.31 24.86 0.29
C HIS A 73 -12.42 23.98 -0.26
N CYS A 74 -13.57 23.93 0.42
CA CYS A 74 -14.75 23.22 -0.05
C CYS A 74 -15.39 23.93 -1.26
N ASP A 75 -15.42 25.27 -1.24
CA ASP A 75 -15.90 26.07 -2.37
C ASP A 75 -14.98 25.95 -3.60
N GLU A 76 -13.66 25.98 -3.41
CA GLU A 76 -12.68 25.71 -4.46
C GLU A 76 -12.78 24.28 -5.02
N ALA A 77 -12.90 23.28 -4.14
CA ALA A 77 -13.06 21.88 -4.55
C ALA A 77 -14.37 21.66 -5.33
N LYS A 78 -15.44 22.33 -4.92
CA LYS A 78 -16.75 22.29 -5.60
C LYS A 78 -16.69 22.94 -6.98
N ALA A 79 -15.89 23.99 -7.17
CA ALA A 79 -15.67 24.60 -8.47
C ALA A 79 -14.90 23.70 -9.45
N VAL A 80 -14.07 22.78 -8.92
CA VAL A 80 -13.27 21.81 -9.70
C VAL A 80 -13.94 20.42 -9.75
N ASP A 81 -15.17 20.26 -9.24
CA ASP A 81 -15.89 18.99 -9.12
C ASP A 81 -15.10 17.89 -8.37
N ILE A 82 -14.29 18.28 -7.39
CA ILE A 82 -13.55 17.37 -6.51
C ILE A 82 -14.42 17.06 -5.27
N PRO A 83 -14.58 15.79 -4.87
CA PRO A 83 -15.24 15.42 -3.63
C PRO A 83 -14.64 16.19 -2.43
N HIS A 84 -15.48 16.79 -1.59
CA HIS A 84 -15.04 17.51 -0.39
C HIS A 84 -15.84 17.06 0.85
N MET A 85 -15.25 17.20 2.03
CA MET A 85 -15.95 16.99 3.31
C MET A 85 -15.59 18.07 4.32
N ASP A 86 -16.62 18.60 4.99
CA ASP A 86 -16.50 19.60 6.05
C ASP A 86 -16.05 19.00 7.39
N ILE A 87 -15.57 19.89 8.29
CA ILE A 87 -15.07 19.57 9.63
C ILE A 87 -16.07 18.77 10.48
N GLU A 88 -17.38 19.01 10.32
CA GLU A 88 -18.43 18.29 11.06
C GLU A 88 -18.53 16.82 10.65
N ALA A 89 -18.39 16.53 9.36
CA ALA A 89 -18.36 15.17 8.84
C ALA A 89 -17.07 14.44 9.30
N LEU A 90 -15.96 15.16 9.44
CA LEU A 90 -14.69 14.62 9.94
C LEU A 90 -14.77 14.22 11.43
N LYS A 91 -15.44 15.02 12.27
CA LYS A 91 -15.65 14.71 13.69
C LYS A 91 -16.48 13.43 13.88
N LYS A 92 -17.38 13.10 12.95
CA LYS A 92 -18.18 11.86 12.95
C LYS A 92 -17.31 10.62 12.65
N LEU A 93 -16.34 10.74 11.75
CA LEU A 93 -15.38 9.68 11.41
C LEU A 93 -14.41 9.37 12.58
N ASN A 94 -13.92 10.39 13.27
CA ASN A 94 -12.96 10.23 14.38
C ASN A 94 -13.54 9.56 15.65
N LYS A 95 -14.87 9.56 15.83
CA LYS A 95 -15.52 8.90 16.97
C LYS A 95 -15.41 7.37 16.92
N ASN A 96 -15.08 6.78 15.76
CA ASN A 96 -15.05 5.33 15.57
C ASN A 96 -13.65 4.73 15.86
N LYS A 97 -13.24 4.73 17.14
CA LYS A 97 -11.90 4.27 17.60
C LYS A 97 -11.51 2.84 17.19
N LYS A 98 -12.47 1.95 16.91
CA LYS A 98 -12.21 0.57 16.46
C LYS A 98 -11.54 0.49 15.07
N LEU A 99 -11.90 1.38 14.15
CA LEU A 99 -11.33 1.40 12.79
C LEU A 99 -9.89 1.90 12.80
N VAL A 100 -9.59 2.92 13.61
CA VAL A 100 -8.25 3.52 13.73
C VAL A 100 -7.23 2.53 14.29
N LYS A 101 -7.59 1.73 15.30
CA LYS A 101 -6.67 0.75 15.92
C LYS A 101 -6.38 -0.48 15.05
N LYS A 102 -7.31 -0.89 14.18
CA LYS A 102 -7.13 -2.06 13.30
C LYS A 102 -6.15 -1.81 12.14
N LEU A 103 -5.90 -0.53 11.81
CA LEU A 103 -5.02 -0.10 10.71
C LEU A 103 -3.53 -0.15 11.04
N VAL A 104 -3.13 -0.32 12.31
CA VAL A 104 -1.79 0.09 12.75
C VAL A 104 -0.73 -1.02 12.64
N LEU A 105 -1.13 -2.29 12.48
CA LEU A 105 -0.19 -3.42 12.48
C LEU A 105 0.13 -3.99 11.09
N CYS A 106 -0.78 -3.82 10.14
CA CYS A 106 -0.62 -4.31 8.77
C CYS A 106 -0.78 -3.13 7.81
N LEU A 107 0.31 -2.75 7.16
CA LEU A 107 0.30 -1.75 6.10
C LEU A 107 0.16 -2.50 4.76
N ALA A 108 -0.78 -2.07 3.92
CA ALA A 108 -0.93 -2.57 2.56
C ALA A 108 -0.71 -1.43 1.58
N VAL A 109 0.15 -1.65 0.58
CA VAL A 109 0.49 -0.67 -0.46
C VAL A 109 0.26 -1.31 -1.82
N ALA A 110 -0.44 -0.61 -2.71
CA ALA A 110 -0.59 -1.05 -4.10
C ALA A 110 0.74 -0.85 -4.84
N VAL A 111 1.30 -1.93 -5.37
CA VAL A 111 2.60 -1.92 -6.08
C VAL A 111 2.44 -2.12 -7.59
N GLY A 112 1.28 -2.57 -8.06
CA GLY A 112 0.99 -2.73 -9.49
C GLY A 112 -0.38 -3.33 -9.77
N HIS A 113 -0.56 -3.82 -11.00
CA HIS A 113 -1.74 -4.55 -11.44
C HIS A 113 -1.35 -5.72 -12.34
N VAL A 114 -2.25 -6.68 -12.56
CA VAL A 114 -1.95 -7.98 -13.21
C VAL A 114 -1.55 -7.89 -14.69
N LYS A 115 -1.81 -6.76 -15.36
CA LYS A 115 -1.36 -6.53 -16.76
C LYS A 115 0.08 -5.99 -16.87
N MET A 116 0.72 -5.63 -15.77
CA MET A 116 2.14 -5.23 -15.78
C MET A 116 3.03 -6.44 -16.04
N THR A 117 4.22 -6.20 -16.58
CA THR A 117 5.23 -7.25 -16.77
C THR A 117 5.86 -7.66 -15.45
N ASP A 118 6.39 -8.88 -15.39
CA ASP A 118 7.09 -9.42 -14.22
C ASP A 118 8.22 -8.47 -13.76
N ASP A 119 9.00 -7.96 -14.70
CA ASP A 119 10.13 -7.06 -14.43
C ASP A 119 9.69 -5.73 -13.80
N GLU A 120 8.60 -5.14 -14.32
CA GLU A 120 8.05 -3.90 -13.76
C GLU A 120 7.54 -4.10 -12.33
N LEU A 121 6.86 -5.23 -12.08
CA LEU A 121 6.36 -5.58 -10.76
C LEU A 121 7.50 -5.81 -9.78
N VAL A 122 8.51 -6.61 -10.15
CA VAL A 122 9.68 -6.89 -9.31
C VAL A 122 10.42 -5.59 -8.98
N TYR A 123 10.61 -4.70 -9.94
CA TYR A 123 11.24 -3.40 -9.71
C TYR A 123 10.43 -2.54 -8.71
N ASN A 124 9.12 -2.43 -8.92
CA ASN A 124 8.23 -1.68 -8.03
C ASN A 124 8.23 -2.25 -6.60
N ILE A 125 8.18 -3.58 -6.45
CA ILE A 125 8.22 -4.25 -5.14
C ILE A 125 9.56 -3.98 -4.46
N HIS A 126 10.67 -4.13 -5.17
CA HIS A 126 12.00 -3.90 -4.62
C HIS A 126 12.18 -2.45 -4.15
N LEU A 127 11.72 -1.47 -4.94
CA LEU A 127 11.74 -0.06 -4.57
C LEU A 127 10.85 0.21 -3.33
N ALA A 128 9.62 -0.31 -3.33
CA ALA A 128 8.67 -0.11 -2.24
C ALA A 128 9.15 -0.72 -0.92
N VAL A 129 9.67 -1.95 -0.94
CA VAL A 129 10.21 -2.64 0.25
C VAL A 129 11.41 -1.87 0.80
N ASN A 130 12.38 -1.51 -0.04
CA ASN A 130 13.57 -0.81 0.43
C ASN A 130 13.24 0.58 0.98
N PHE A 131 12.32 1.31 0.33
CA PHE A 131 11.85 2.59 0.82
C PHE A 131 11.16 2.45 2.18
N LEU A 132 10.19 1.53 2.30
CA LEU A 132 9.45 1.30 3.55
C LEU A 132 10.38 0.85 4.69
N VAL A 133 11.33 -0.03 4.41
CA VAL A 133 12.31 -0.49 5.42
C VAL A 133 13.21 0.65 5.86
N SER A 134 13.63 1.54 4.95
CA SER A 134 14.49 2.68 5.29
C SER A 134 13.83 3.70 6.21
N LEU A 135 12.50 3.76 6.21
CA LEU A 135 11.71 4.60 7.10
C LEU A 135 11.60 4.04 8.53
N LEU A 136 11.91 2.76 8.75
CA LEU A 136 11.81 2.11 10.05
C LEU A 136 13.09 2.34 10.87
N LYS A 137 12.97 2.80 12.11
CA LYS A 137 14.11 3.08 13.02
C LYS A 137 15.10 1.92 13.18
N LYS A 138 14.62 0.67 13.11
CA LYS A 138 15.45 -0.56 13.19
C LYS A 138 15.47 -1.36 11.88
N ASN A 139 15.10 -0.74 10.76
CA ASN A 139 15.04 -1.35 9.44
C ASN A 139 14.33 -2.73 9.47
N TRP A 140 14.98 -3.78 8.95
CA TRP A 140 14.48 -5.14 8.87
C TRP A 140 14.12 -5.78 10.23
N GLN A 141 14.68 -5.32 11.36
CA GLN A 141 14.34 -5.89 12.67
C GLN A 141 12.89 -5.57 13.09
N ASN A 142 12.29 -4.52 12.55
CA ASN A 142 10.88 -4.20 12.79
C ASN A 142 9.95 -4.91 11.81
N VAL A 143 10.47 -5.59 10.78
CA VAL A 143 9.67 -6.36 9.83
C VAL A 143 9.51 -7.78 10.37
N ARG A 144 8.25 -8.21 10.56
CA ARG A 144 7.91 -9.58 10.95
C ARG A 144 7.79 -10.47 9.73
N ALA A 145 7.02 -10.02 8.75
CA ALA A 145 6.74 -10.74 7.52
C ALA A 145 6.37 -9.78 6.40
N LEU A 146 6.66 -10.19 5.16
CA LEU A 146 6.26 -9.50 3.94
C LEU A 146 5.40 -10.44 3.11
N TYR A 147 4.26 -9.95 2.63
CA TYR A 147 3.36 -10.70 1.76
C TYR A 147 3.07 -9.91 0.49
N ILE A 148 2.98 -10.63 -0.62
CA ILE A 148 2.44 -10.12 -1.88
C ILE A 148 1.13 -10.84 -2.17
N LYS A 149 0.10 -10.09 -2.54
CA LYS A 149 -1.19 -10.68 -2.91
C LYS A 149 -1.85 -9.88 -4.02
N SER A 150 -2.71 -10.51 -4.81
CA SER A 150 -3.71 -9.78 -5.58
C SER A 150 -4.94 -9.50 -4.71
N THR A 151 -5.81 -8.57 -5.15
CA THR A 151 -7.03 -8.17 -4.43
C THR A 151 -7.87 -9.36 -3.92
N MET A 152 -7.96 -10.44 -4.71
CA MET A 152 -8.75 -11.65 -4.40
C MET A 152 -7.91 -12.93 -4.44
N GLY A 153 -6.59 -12.81 -4.58
CA GLY A 153 -5.66 -13.92 -4.69
C GLY A 153 -5.18 -14.43 -3.34
N LYS A 154 -4.58 -15.62 -3.34
CA LYS A 154 -3.89 -16.12 -2.16
C LYS A 154 -2.64 -15.26 -1.90
N PRO A 155 -2.36 -14.91 -0.63
CA PRO A 155 -1.14 -14.20 -0.28
C PRO A 155 0.07 -15.12 -0.38
N GLN A 156 1.12 -14.65 -1.03
CA GLN A 156 2.43 -15.30 -1.09
C GLN A 156 3.40 -14.59 -0.14
N ARG A 157 4.15 -15.37 0.63
CA ARG A 157 5.09 -14.84 1.63
C ARG A 157 6.46 -14.62 1.00
N LEU A 158 6.99 -13.41 1.12
CA LEU A 158 8.31 -13.01 0.65
C LEU A 158 9.38 -13.03 1.76
N TYR A 159 8.96 -12.78 3.01
CA TYR A 159 9.81 -12.73 4.21
C TYR A 159 9.00 -13.13 5.45
#